data_AF-A0A1G3WLJ1-F1
#
_entry.id   AF-A0A1G3WLJ1-F1
#
_cell.length_a   1.000
_cell.length_b   1.000
_cell.length_c   1.000
_cell.angle_alpha   90.00
_cell.angle_beta   90.00
_cell.angle_gamma   90.00
#
_symmetry.space_group_name_H-M   'P 1'
#
loop_
_entity.id
_entity.type
_entity.pdbx_description
1 polymer ?
#
loop_
_entity_poly.entity_id
_entity_poly.type
_entity_poly.pdbx_seq_one_letter_code
_entity_poly.pdbx_strand_id
1 'polypeptide(L)'
;MKNEIKIIFHIDLNAFFASCAMIKEPYLKDKVFVVGGSSTSRRGVISTASYAARKLGIHSAMNINDAMRIYPKLVIVPTQFSLYQKYSSIFFNYLKKYSDIILQGSIDEGYVDMTEASKKKHPMELAKEIQDGLLKEHGLPCSIGIASTLFLAKMASNIKKPMGITVLRKKDIVEKLFPLPISDTYGIGKKTYPRLEAIGIATIGDFTKNENKEKILSIMSEQSYLSYINHIMGRSSDVIDPKLYAIAKSISNETTLNYNMDVPDAILKIIIELLEYTHERLVSDELVAKTVGIKLRDANFESINR
;
A
#
# COMPACT_ATOMS: atom_id res chain seq x y z
N MET A 1 -13.20 -3.56 -34.00
CA MET A 1 -11.80 -3.56 -33.53
C MET A 1 -11.65 -4.69 -32.53
N LYS A 2 -10.71 -5.63 -32.71
CA LYS A 2 -10.39 -6.60 -31.64
C LYS A 2 -9.90 -5.77 -30.45
N ASN A 3 -10.58 -5.84 -29.30
CA ASN A 3 -10.05 -5.24 -28.08
C ASN A 3 -8.68 -5.85 -27.81
N GLU A 4 -7.63 -5.05 -28.00
CA GLU A 4 -6.27 -5.46 -27.71
C GLU A 4 -6.16 -5.69 -26.20
N ILE A 5 -5.74 -6.90 -25.80
CA ILE A 5 -5.64 -7.25 -24.38
C ILE A 5 -4.49 -6.44 -23.78
N LYS A 6 -4.82 -5.60 -22.78
CA LYS A 6 -3.83 -4.83 -22.04
C LYS A 6 -2.88 -5.75 -21.26
N ILE A 7 -1.61 -5.35 -21.21
CA ILE A 7 -0.59 -5.97 -20.36
C ILE A 7 -0.18 -4.94 -19.32
N ILE A 8 -0.71 -5.11 -18.11
CA ILE A 8 -0.54 -4.18 -17.00
C ILE A 8 0.40 -4.78 -15.99
N PHE A 9 1.45 -4.05 -15.65
CA PHE A 9 2.33 -4.40 -14.55
C PHE A 9 1.90 -3.59 -13.33
N HIS A 10 1.66 -4.26 -12.21
CA HIS A 10 1.70 -3.64 -10.90
C HIS A 10 3.04 -3.95 -10.26
N ILE A 11 3.78 -2.93 -9.86
CA ILE A 11 5.13 -3.04 -9.32
C ILE A 11 5.13 -2.43 -7.93
N ASP A 12 5.59 -3.19 -6.94
CA ASP A 12 5.54 -2.84 -5.52
C ASP A 12 6.89 -3.08 -4.87
N LEU A 13 7.51 -2.02 -4.33
CA LEU A 13 8.82 -2.09 -3.71
C LEU A 13 8.73 -2.83 -2.36
N ASN A 14 9.55 -3.86 -2.20
CA ASN A 14 9.48 -4.74 -1.05
C ASN A 14 10.08 -4.08 0.20
N ALA A 15 9.26 -4.03 1.27
CA ALA A 15 9.62 -3.41 2.55
C ALA A 15 10.27 -2.02 2.38
N PHE A 16 9.67 -1.18 1.53
CA PHE A 16 10.28 0.02 0.96
C PHE A 16 11.08 0.89 1.94
N PHE A 17 10.49 1.28 3.08
CA PHE A 17 11.21 2.14 4.04
C PHE A 17 12.41 1.43 4.68
N ALA A 18 12.31 0.13 4.95
CA ALA A 18 13.43 -0.66 5.43
C ALA A 18 14.51 -0.83 4.34
N SER A 19 14.11 -1.02 3.08
CA SER A 19 15.03 -1.06 1.94
C SER A 19 15.78 0.26 1.78
N CYS A 20 15.09 1.40 1.83
CA CYS A 20 15.71 2.74 1.83
C CYS A 20 16.70 2.92 3.00
N ALA A 21 16.33 2.48 4.21
CA ALA A 21 17.20 2.52 5.36
C ALA A 21 18.45 1.65 5.16
N MET A 22 18.34 0.43 4.61
CA MET A 22 19.48 -0.44 4.31
C MET A 22 20.38 0.09 3.19
N ILE A 23 19.83 0.83 2.22
CA ILE A 23 20.65 1.49 1.19
C ILE A 23 21.47 2.62 1.82
N LYS A 24 20.87 3.41 2.71
CA LYS A 24 21.56 4.49 3.43
C LYS A 24 22.59 3.95 4.43
N GLU A 25 22.22 2.91 5.17
CA GLU A 25 22.98 2.34 6.28
C GLU A 25 23.18 0.82 6.07
N PRO A 26 24.20 0.40 5.29
CA PRO A 26 24.37 -0.99 4.86
C PRO A 26 24.47 -2.02 6.01
N TYR A 27 24.94 -1.62 7.20
CA TYR A 27 25.05 -2.49 8.36
C TYR A 27 23.71 -3.02 8.86
N LEU A 28 22.59 -2.39 8.48
CA LEU A 28 21.23 -2.82 8.85
C LEU A 28 20.82 -4.15 8.21
N LYS A 29 21.49 -4.59 7.13
CA LYS A 29 21.18 -5.86 6.44
C LYS A 29 21.25 -7.07 7.37
N ASP A 30 22.14 -7.04 8.35
CA ASP A 30 22.36 -8.12 9.31
C ASP A 30 21.64 -7.90 10.65
N LYS A 31 20.69 -6.95 10.68
CA LYS A 31 19.98 -6.57 11.90
C LYS A 31 18.49 -6.89 11.80
N VAL A 32 17.91 -7.19 12.95
CA VAL A 32 16.46 -7.16 13.16
C VAL A 32 16.08 -5.72 13.49
N PHE A 33 15.45 -5.04 12.54
CA PHE A 33 15.11 -3.63 12.70
C PHE A 33 13.72 -3.27 12.17
N VAL A 34 13.21 -2.14 12.64
CA VAL A 34 11.96 -1.51 12.19
C VAL A 34 12.21 -0.05 11.86
N VAL A 35 11.37 0.50 10.97
CA VAL A 35 11.23 1.92 10.72
C VAL A 35 9.93 2.38 11.35
N GLY A 36 9.96 3.42 12.17
CA GLY A 36 8.75 3.92 12.85
C GLY A 36 9.02 5.17 13.69
N GLY A 37 8.01 5.54 14.48
CA GLY A 37 8.08 6.69 15.39
C GLY A 37 9.27 6.61 16.35
N SER A 38 9.73 7.77 16.83
CA SER A 38 10.87 7.89 17.73
C SER A 38 10.75 6.94 18.93
N SER A 39 11.85 6.30 19.34
CA SER A 39 11.96 5.50 20.56
C SER A 39 11.59 6.27 21.83
N THR A 40 11.57 7.61 21.77
CA THR A 40 11.14 8.48 22.87
C THR A 40 9.63 8.62 23.01
N SER A 41 8.84 8.25 21.99
CA SER A 41 7.37 8.30 22.07
C SER A 41 6.82 6.94 22.47
N ARG A 42 6.22 6.86 23.67
CA ARG A 42 5.53 5.66 24.17
C ARG A 42 4.34 5.20 23.29
N ARG A 43 3.93 6.02 22.32
CA ARG A 43 2.80 5.78 21.40
C ARG A 43 3.25 5.51 19.96
N GLY A 44 4.55 5.36 19.71
CA GLY A 44 5.08 5.08 18.38
C GLY A 44 4.61 3.73 17.83
N VAL A 45 4.22 3.74 16.54
CA VAL A 45 3.89 2.54 15.77
C VAL A 45 4.92 2.28 14.69
N ILE A 46 5.05 1.01 14.30
CA ILE A 46 5.94 0.59 13.22
C ILE A 46 5.33 0.97 11.87
N SER A 47 6.04 1.77 11.07
CA SER A 47 5.68 2.05 9.68
C SER A 47 6.03 0.86 8.78
N THR A 48 7.23 0.29 8.96
CA THR A 48 7.70 -0.87 8.19
C THR A 48 8.66 -1.70 9.03
N ALA A 49 8.50 -3.02 8.97
CA ALA A 49 9.43 -3.97 9.56
C ALA A 49 10.34 -4.58 8.48
N SER A 50 11.63 -4.75 8.79
CA SER A 50 12.56 -5.55 8.00
C SER A 50 12.08 -7.00 7.86
N TYR A 51 12.52 -7.72 6.83
CA TYR A 51 12.14 -9.14 6.68
C TYR A 51 12.61 -10.00 7.86
N ALA A 52 13.77 -9.68 8.46
CA ALA A 52 14.23 -10.35 9.67
C ALA A 52 13.27 -10.13 10.86
N ALA A 53 12.76 -8.91 11.04
CA ALA A 53 11.75 -8.61 12.06
C ALA A 53 10.40 -9.29 11.77
N ARG A 54 9.95 -9.31 10.50
CA ARG A 54 8.71 -10.00 10.09
C ARG A 54 8.72 -11.49 10.43
N LYS A 55 9.86 -12.16 10.28
CA LYS A 55 10.02 -13.58 10.65
C LYS A 55 9.78 -13.83 12.15
N LEU A 56 9.95 -12.83 13.00
CA LEU A 56 9.68 -12.88 14.43
C LEU A 56 8.23 -12.47 14.78
N GLY A 57 7.37 -12.22 13.79
CA GLY A 57 6.01 -11.74 14.01
C GLY A 57 5.88 -10.21 14.14
N ILE A 58 6.98 -9.46 14.01
CA ILE A 58 6.95 -7.99 14.07
C ILE A 58 6.48 -7.42 12.73
N HIS A 59 5.42 -6.62 12.72
CA HIS A 59 4.79 -6.12 11.49
C HIS A 59 4.42 -4.64 11.54
N SER A 60 4.09 -4.05 10.39
CA SER A 60 3.58 -2.68 10.30
C SER A 60 2.30 -2.50 11.15
N ALA A 61 2.11 -1.30 11.68
CA ALA A 61 1.08 -0.91 12.62
C ALA A 61 1.13 -1.60 14.01
N MET A 62 2.13 -2.46 14.28
CA MET A 62 2.39 -2.95 15.64
C MET A 62 2.98 -1.81 16.51
N ASN A 63 2.63 -1.79 17.79
CA ASN A 63 3.23 -0.88 18.76
C ASN A 63 4.72 -1.20 18.96
N ILE A 64 5.57 -0.19 19.04
CA ILE A 64 7.02 -0.38 19.19
C ILE A 64 7.37 -1.12 20.49
N ASN A 65 6.64 -0.88 21.59
CA ASN A 65 6.88 -1.57 22.85
C ASN A 65 6.59 -3.07 22.75
N ASP A 66 5.52 -3.45 22.05
CA ASP A 66 5.21 -4.87 21.84
C ASP A 66 6.26 -5.54 20.96
N ALA A 67 6.76 -4.85 19.93
CA ALA A 67 7.87 -5.35 19.13
C ALA A 67 9.17 -5.50 19.93
N MET A 68 9.47 -4.59 20.86
CA MET A 68 10.63 -4.69 21.76
C MET A 68 10.47 -5.82 22.79
N ARG A 69 9.24 -6.17 23.20
CA ARG A 69 8.98 -7.36 24.02
C ARG A 69 9.27 -8.65 23.25
N ILE A 70 8.90 -8.70 21.96
CA ILE A 70 9.20 -9.83 21.06
C ILE A 70 10.71 -9.96 20.86
N TYR A 71 11.41 -8.85 20.62
CA TYR A 71 12.85 -8.84 20.39
C TYR A 71 13.53 -7.67 21.11
N PRO A 72 14.09 -7.87 22.33
CA PRO A 72 14.67 -6.78 23.13
C PRO A 72 15.86 -6.05 22.48
N LYS A 73 16.53 -6.69 21.51
CA LYS A 73 17.66 -6.10 20.76
C LYS A 73 17.19 -5.38 19.47
N LEU A 74 15.90 -5.06 19.36
CA LEU A 74 15.31 -4.46 18.16
C LEU A 74 15.92 -3.09 17.87
N VAL A 75 16.45 -2.92 16.67
CA VAL A 75 16.93 -1.62 16.20
C VAL A 75 15.75 -0.82 15.67
N ILE A 76 15.57 0.40 16.18
CA ILE A 76 14.52 1.32 15.74
C ILE A 76 15.17 2.42 14.91
N VAL A 77 14.80 2.50 13.63
CA VAL A 77 15.27 3.51 12.69
C VAL A 77 14.20 4.60 12.56
N PRO A 78 14.55 5.88 12.75
CA PRO A 78 13.60 6.98 12.63
C PRO A 78 13.14 7.15 11.17
N THR A 79 11.87 7.53 10.99
CA THR A 79 11.31 7.85 9.67
C THR A 79 12.00 9.07 9.04
N GLN A 80 12.43 8.94 7.78
CA GLN A 80 13.03 10.03 6.99
C GLN A 80 12.29 10.16 5.65
N PHE A 81 11.23 10.97 5.61
CA PHE A 81 10.36 11.08 4.43
C PHE A 81 11.09 11.61 3.18
N SER A 82 12.06 12.51 3.33
CA SER A 82 12.87 13.01 2.22
C SER A 82 13.66 11.89 1.52
N LEU A 83 14.15 10.90 2.29
CA LEU A 83 14.81 9.72 1.74
C LEU A 83 13.84 8.86 0.92
N TYR A 84 12.62 8.67 1.42
CA TYR A 84 11.60 7.86 0.76
C TYR A 84 11.10 8.53 -0.52
N GLN A 85 10.91 9.85 -0.50
CA GLN A 85 10.57 10.62 -1.69
C GLN A 85 11.66 10.51 -2.75
N LYS A 86 12.93 10.66 -2.37
CA LYS A 86 14.07 10.49 -3.29
C LYS A 86 14.04 9.13 -4.00
N TYR A 87 13.90 8.03 -3.25
CA TYR A 87 13.90 6.69 -3.85
C TYR A 87 12.62 6.39 -4.63
N SER A 88 11.49 6.98 -4.25
CA SER A 88 10.26 6.92 -5.04
C SER A 88 10.42 7.62 -6.39
N SER A 89 10.99 8.82 -6.42
CA SER A 89 11.31 9.51 -7.67
C SER A 89 12.26 8.70 -8.54
N ILE A 90 13.29 8.07 -7.96
CA ILE A 90 14.20 7.16 -8.68
C ILE A 90 13.40 5.99 -9.28
N PHE A 91 12.55 5.34 -8.49
CA PHE A 91 11.72 4.23 -8.92
C PHE A 91 10.81 4.61 -10.11
N PHE A 92 10.01 5.67 -9.99
CA PHE A 92 9.12 6.07 -11.07
C PHE A 92 9.86 6.58 -12.31
N ASN A 93 10.98 7.29 -12.14
CA ASN A 93 11.80 7.70 -13.28
C ASN A 93 12.46 6.50 -13.99
N TYR A 94 12.81 5.45 -13.25
CA TYR A 94 13.29 4.19 -13.84
C TYR A 94 12.18 3.53 -14.69
N LEU A 95 10.94 3.51 -14.20
CA LEU A 95 9.80 2.95 -14.94
C LEU A 95 9.48 3.70 -16.24
N LYS A 96 9.69 5.02 -16.29
CA LYS A 96 9.50 5.83 -17.50
C LYS A 96 10.37 5.42 -18.69
N LYS A 97 11.46 4.68 -18.46
CA LYS A 97 12.26 4.08 -19.53
C LYS A 97 11.47 3.07 -20.38
N TYR A 98 10.38 2.52 -19.82
CA TYR A 98 9.58 1.44 -20.43
C TYR A 98 8.22 1.91 -20.96
N SER A 99 7.59 2.88 -20.29
CA SER A 99 6.28 3.42 -20.67
C SER A 99 6.02 4.75 -19.97
N ASP A 100 5.39 5.70 -20.64
CA ASP A 100 4.92 6.96 -20.06
C ASP A 100 3.54 6.82 -19.39
N ILE A 101 2.83 5.71 -19.65
CA ILE A 101 1.50 5.45 -19.10
C ILE A 101 1.66 4.76 -17.74
N ILE A 102 1.88 5.57 -16.72
CA ILE A 102 2.11 5.13 -15.34
C ILE A 102 1.07 5.78 -14.41
N LEU A 103 0.40 4.97 -13.60
CA LEU A 103 -0.38 5.42 -12.45
C LEU A 103 0.41 5.15 -11.16
N GLN A 104 0.82 6.20 -10.48
CA GLN A 104 1.38 6.11 -9.14
C GLN A 104 0.27 5.76 -8.13
N GLY A 105 0.32 4.58 -7.52
CA GLY A 105 -0.64 4.14 -6.51
C GLY A 105 -0.27 4.61 -5.10
N SER A 106 1.01 4.60 -4.79
CA SER A 106 1.59 5.10 -3.54
C SER A 106 3.04 5.57 -3.79
N ILE A 107 3.77 5.90 -2.73
CA ILE A 107 5.20 6.21 -2.82
C ILE A 107 6.05 4.99 -3.28
N ASP A 108 5.58 3.78 -3.05
CA ASP A 108 6.32 2.53 -3.28
C ASP A 108 5.68 1.59 -4.29
N GLU A 109 4.56 2.00 -4.92
CA GLU A 109 3.87 1.17 -5.90
C GLU A 109 3.27 1.95 -7.07
N GLY A 110 3.22 1.30 -8.23
CA GLY A 110 2.58 1.86 -9.42
C GLY A 110 2.07 0.82 -10.38
N TYR A 111 1.17 1.26 -11.26
CA TYR A 111 0.68 0.51 -12.42
C TYR A 111 1.31 1.08 -13.68
N VAL A 112 1.79 0.20 -14.56
CA VAL A 112 2.44 0.57 -15.83
C VAL A 112 1.75 -0.16 -16.97
N ASP A 113 1.34 0.57 -18.01
CA ASP A 113 0.85 -0.06 -19.25
C ASP A 113 2.07 -0.50 -20.06
N MET A 114 2.28 -1.81 -20.11
CA MET A 114 3.38 -2.45 -20.82
C MET A 114 2.93 -3.04 -22.16
N THR A 115 1.73 -2.72 -22.64
CA THR A 115 1.15 -3.32 -23.85
C THR A 115 2.05 -3.10 -25.08
N GLU A 116 2.50 -1.86 -25.33
CA GLU A 116 3.39 -1.56 -26.46
C GLU A 116 4.81 -2.13 -26.27
N ALA A 117 5.38 -2.01 -25.07
CA ALA A 117 6.67 -2.60 -24.76
C ALA A 117 6.66 -4.12 -24.98
N SER A 118 5.54 -4.77 -24.65
CA SER A 118 5.34 -6.21 -24.76
C SER A 118 5.22 -6.70 -26.21
N LYS A 119 4.98 -5.80 -27.19
CA LYS A 119 5.06 -6.16 -28.62
C LYS A 119 6.49 -6.40 -29.08
N LYS A 120 7.46 -5.76 -28.42
CA LYS A 120 8.89 -5.84 -28.77
C LYS A 120 9.63 -6.90 -27.97
N LYS A 121 9.19 -7.17 -26.74
CA LYS A 121 9.85 -8.10 -25.81
C LYS A 121 8.82 -8.83 -24.95
N HIS A 122 9.07 -10.10 -24.64
CA HIS A 122 8.11 -10.87 -23.85
C HIS A 122 7.89 -10.24 -22.46
N PRO A 123 6.64 -10.13 -21.95
CA PRO A 123 6.34 -9.46 -20.68
C PRO A 123 7.14 -9.98 -19.49
N MET A 124 7.40 -11.29 -19.44
CA MET A 124 8.19 -11.87 -18.35
C MET A 124 9.65 -11.42 -18.36
N GLU A 125 10.23 -11.24 -19.54
CA GLU A 125 11.59 -10.74 -19.65
C GLU A 125 11.67 -9.27 -19.27
N LEU A 126 10.68 -8.46 -19.67
CA LEU A 126 10.56 -7.06 -19.25
C LEU A 126 10.42 -6.94 -17.73
N ALA A 127 9.57 -7.76 -17.11
CA ALA A 127 9.41 -7.76 -15.66
C ALA A 127 10.70 -8.16 -14.94
N LYS A 128 11.42 -9.17 -15.45
CA LYS A 128 12.70 -9.59 -14.88
C LYS A 128 13.78 -8.52 -15.03
N GLU A 129 13.85 -7.87 -16.19
CA GLU A 129 14.75 -6.75 -16.44
C GLU A 129 14.48 -5.58 -15.49
N ILE A 130 13.21 -5.19 -15.32
CA ILE A 130 12.83 -4.12 -14.39
C ILE A 130 13.21 -4.48 -12.95
N GLN A 131 12.87 -5.70 -12.50
CA GLN A 131 13.16 -6.15 -11.14
C GLN A 131 14.68 -6.20 -10.87
N ASP A 132 15.44 -6.78 -11.80
CA ASP A 132 16.89 -6.91 -11.65
C ASP A 132 17.59 -5.55 -11.75
N GLY A 133 17.15 -4.66 -12.63
CA GLY A 133 17.71 -3.31 -12.77
C GLY A 133 17.45 -2.45 -11.54
N LEU A 134 16.22 -2.40 -11.03
CA LEU A 134 15.89 -1.69 -9.78
C LEU A 134 16.72 -2.20 -8.60
N LEU A 135 16.92 -3.52 -8.51
CA LEU A 135 17.74 -4.11 -7.45
C LEU A 135 19.23 -3.80 -7.62
N LYS A 136 19.80 -3.99 -8.81
CA LYS A 136 21.24 -3.84 -9.06
C LYS A 136 21.69 -2.39 -9.09
N GLU A 137 20.93 -1.51 -9.74
CA GLU A 137 21.30 -0.09 -9.91
C GLU A 137 20.92 0.76 -8.71
N HIS A 138 19.84 0.41 -8.00
CA HIS A 138 19.26 1.27 -6.96
C HIS A 138 19.09 0.59 -5.61
N GLY A 139 19.38 -0.71 -5.50
CA GLY A 139 19.18 -1.46 -4.26
C GLY A 139 17.71 -1.63 -3.88
N LEU A 140 16.78 -1.45 -4.82
CA LEU A 140 15.34 -1.45 -4.59
C LEU A 140 14.74 -2.81 -4.98
N PRO A 141 14.54 -3.75 -4.04
CA PRO A 141 13.83 -4.99 -4.34
C PRO A 141 12.35 -4.71 -4.63
N CYS A 142 11.75 -5.41 -5.57
CA CYS A 142 10.34 -5.26 -5.90
C CYS A 142 9.68 -6.60 -6.26
N SER A 143 8.36 -6.65 -6.13
CA SER A 143 7.53 -7.73 -6.66
C SER A 143 6.62 -7.20 -7.74
N ILE A 144 6.39 -8.00 -8.78
CA ILE A 144 5.70 -7.57 -10.00
C ILE A 144 4.53 -8.51 -10.28
N GLY A 145 3.35 -7.94 -10.43
CA GLY A 145 2.16 -8.63 -10.89
C GLY A 145 1.83 -8.23 -12.31
N ILE A 146 1.60 -9.23 -13.18
CA ILE A 146 1.29 -9.03 -14.59
C ILE A 146 -0.11 -9.55 -14.86
N ALA A 147 -1.02 -8.68 -15.31
CA ALA A 147 -2.39 -9.08 -15.64
C ALA A 147 -3.02 -8.16 -16.70
N SER A 148 -4.29 -8.44 -17.03
CA SER A 148 -5.06 -7.65 -18.00
C SER A 148 -5.92 -6.54 -17.37
N THR A 149 -5.97 -6.44 -16.04
CA THR A 149 -6.71 -5.40 -15.32
C THR A 149 -5.90 -4.94 -14.11
N LEU A 150 -6.17 -3.72 -13.62
CA LEU A 150 -5.42 -3.15 -12.50
C LEU A 150 -5.58 -4.02 -11.24
N PHE A 151 -6.80 -4.46 -10.94
CA PHE A 151 -7.07 -5.32 -9.77
C PHE A 151 -6.29 -6.63 -9.83
N LEU A 152 -6.31 -7.34 -10.95
CA LEU A 152 -5.61 -8.62 -11.08
C LEU A 152 -4.09 -8.42 -11.02
N ALA A 153 -3.57 -7.33 -11.56
CA ALA A 153 -2.14 -7.01 -11.48
C ALA A 153 -1.72 -6.79 -10.02
N LYS A 154 -2.51 -6.01 -9.26
CA LYS A 154 -2.28 -5.78 -7.82
C LYS A 154 -2.37 -7.07 -7.00
N MET A 155 -3.32 -7.95 -7.29
CA MET A 155 -3.40 -9.25 -6.63
C MET A 155 -2.16 -10.10 -6.96
N ALA A 156 -1.78 -10.16 -8.23
CA ALA A 156 -0.65 -10.97 -8.69
C ALA A 156 0.68 -10.57 -8.03
N SER A 157 0.94 -9.28 -7.84
CA SER A 157 2.20 -8.80 -7.24
C SER A 157 2.38 -9.24 -5.79
N ASN A 158 1.29 -9.55 -5.08
CA ASN A 158 1.31 -10.02 -3.70
C ASN A 158 1.54 -11.53 -3.55
N ILE A 159 1.12 -12.36 -4.51
CA ILE A 159 1.10 -13.84 -4.41
C ILE A 159 2.47 -14.44 -4.07
N LYS A 160 3.55 -13.87 -4.62
CA LYS A 160 4.91 -14.40 -4.46
C LYS A 160 5.87 -13.42 -3.75
N LYS A 161 5.36 -12.49 -2.94
CA LYS A 161 6.24 -11.56 -2.21
C LYS A 161 7.14 -12.30 -1.21
N PRO A 162 8.39 -11.87 -1.00
CA PRO A 162 9.13 -10.83 -1.72
C PRO A 162 9.80 -11.32 -3.02
N MET A 163 10.26 -10.38 -3.86
CA MET A 163 10.99 -10.65 -5.11
C MET A 163 10.27 -11.55 -6.11
N GLY A 164 8.96 -11.72 -5.96
CA GLY A 164 8.14 -12.54 -6.86
C GLY A 164 7.73 -11.80 -8.12
N ILE A 165 7.67 -12.54 -9.24
CA ILE A 165 6.96 -12.12 -10.44
C ILE A 165 5.84 -13.12 -10.70
N THR A 166 4.61 -12.62 -10.82
CA THR A 166 3.43 -13.46 -11.02
C THR A 166 2.63 -12.98 -12.22
N VAL A 167 2.33 -13.90 -13.14
CA VAL A 167 1.35 -13.66 -14.22
C VAL A 167 0.00 -14.23 -13.79
N LEU A 168 -1.03 -13.38 -13.80
CA LEU A 168 -2.41 -13.76 -13.50
C LEU A 168 -3.31 -13.44 -14.69
N ARG A 169 -3.54 -14.45 -15.54
CA ARG A 169 -4.49 -14.36 -16.67
C ARG A 169 -5.89 -14.71 -16.20
N LYS A 170 -6.91 -14.29 -16.94
CA LYS A 170 -8.31 -14.67 -16.66
C LYS A 170 -8.53 -16.18 -16.53
N LYS A 171 -7.84 -16.97 -17.37
CA LYS A 171 -7.90 -18.44 -17.29
C LYS A 171 -7.23 -19.04 -16.05
N ASP A 172 -6.32 -18.30 -15.42
CA ASP A 172 -5.59 -18.76 -14.23
C ASP A 172 -6.33 -18.39 -12.92
N ILE A 173 -7.45 -17.65 -12.98
CA ILE A 173 -8.18 -17.14 -11.79
C ILE A 173 -8.58 -18.28 -10.85
N VAL A 174 -9.17 -19.35 -11.39
CA VAL A 174 -9.65 -20.48 -10.59
C VAL A 174 -8.51 -21.20 -9.88
N GLU A 175 -7.35 -21.33 -10.52
CA GLU A 175 -6.20 -22.06 -9.96
C GLU A 175 -5.36 -21.20 -9.01
N LYS A 176 -5.14 -19.93 -9.34
CA LYS A 176 -4.18 -19.06 -8.62
C LYS A 176 -4.82 -18.08 -7.66
N LEU A 177 -6.05 -17.62 -7.92
CA LEU A 177 -6.70 -16.56 -7.15
C LEU A 177 -7.73 -17.14 -6.17
N PHE A 178 -8.58 -18.06 -6.62
CA PHE A 178 -9.65 -18.61 -5.78
C PHE A 178 -9.17 -19.32 -4.50
N PRO A 179 -8.04 -20.06 -4.50
CA PRO A 179 -7.57 -20.71 -3.27
C PRO A 179 -7.01 -19.75 -2.22
N LEU A 180 -6.77 -18.48 -2.58
CA LEU A 180 -6.21 -17.51 -1.63
C LEU A 180 -7.21 -17.18 -0.53
N PRO A 181 -6.75 -16.90 0.70
CA PRO A 181 -7.58 -16.38 1.77
C PRO A 181 -8.34 -15.12 1.37
N ILE A 182 -9.56 -14.95 1.87
CA ILE A 182 -10.35 -13.74 1.61
C ILE A 182 -9.65 -12.48 2.13
N SER A 183 -8.85 -12.62 3.20
CA SER A 183 -8.02 -11.57 3.81
C SER A 183 -6.92 -11.02 2.89
N ASP A 184 -6.53 -11.76 1.85
CA ASP A 184 -5.55 -11.31 0.84
C ASP A 184 -6.18 -10.45 -0.26
N THR A 185 -7.52 -10.35 -0.31
CA THR A 185 -8.23 -9.60 -1.35
C THR A 185 -7.99 -8.11 -1.24
N TYR A 186 -7.43 -7.50 -2.29
CA TYR A 186 -7.26 -6.05 -2.37
C TYR A 186 -8.60 -5.32 -2.21
N GLY A 187 -8.69 -4.44 -1.20
CA GLY A 187 -9.89 -3.70 -0.84
C GLY A 187 -10.68 -4.29 0.34
N ILE A 188 -10.51 -5.58 0.66
CA ILE A 188 -11.17 -6.20 1.83
C ILE A 188 -10.24 -6.08 3.04
N GLY A 189 -10.51 -5.08 3.88
CA GLY A 189 -9.66 -4.77 5.04
C GLY A 189 -9.96 -5.57 6.31
N LYS A 190 -9.16 -5.31 7.36
CA LYS A 190 -9.20 -5.96 8.69
C LYS A 190 -10.54 -5.88 9.44
N LYS A 191 -11.46 -5.01 9.03
CA LYS A 191 -12.81 -4.93 9.60
C LYS A 191 -13.80 -5.87 8.90
N THR A 192 -13.54 -6.23 7.64
CA THR A 192 -14.49 -6.93 6.79
C THR A 192 -14.15 -8.40 6.68
N TYR A 193 -12.87 -8.76 6.44
CA TYR A 193 -12.50 -10.17 6.26
C TYR A 193 -12.83 -11.06 7.47
N PRO A 194 -12.63 -10.64 8.75
CA PRO A 194 -12.93 -11.53 9.88
C PRO A 194 -14.42 -11.83 9.98
N ARG A 195 -15.27 -10.88 9.58
CA ARG A 195 -16.73 -11.07 9.53
C ARG A 195 -17.11 -12.07 8.44
N LEU A 196 -16.44 -12.01 7.28
CA LEU A 196 -16.64 -12.95 6.17
C LEU A 196 -16.21 -14.36 6.58
N GLU A 197 -15.04 -14.51 7.20
CA GLU A 197 -14.54 -15.79 7.72
C GLU A 197 -15.50 -16.38 8.76
N ALA A 198 -16.04 -15.55 9.67
CA ALA A 198 -16.99 -15.97 10.71
C ALA A 198 -18.30 -16.57 10.15
N ILE A 199 -18.68 -16.23 8.91
CA ILE A 199 -19.87 -16.79 8.24
C ILE A 199 -19.50 -17.87 7.19
N GLY A 200 -18.27 -18.38 7.23
CA GLY A 200 -17.80 -19.49 6.41
C GLY A 200 -17.20 -19.11 5.05
N ILE A 201 -16.90 -17.82 4.83
CA ILE A 201 -16.26 -17.34 3.60
C ILE A 201 -14.76 -17.18 3.87
N ALA A 202 -14.02 -18.27 3.73
CA ALA A 202 -12.59 -18.31 4.06
C ALA A 202 -11.71 -17.93 2.86
N THR A 203 -12.14 -18.26 1.64
CA THR A 203 -11.34 -18.05 0.42
C THR A 203 -11.99 -17.07 -0.55
N ILE A 204 -11.19 -16.54 -1.47
CA ILE A 204 -11.71 -15.74 -2.60
C ILE A 204 -12.69 -16.58 -3.43
N GLY A 205 -12.42 -17.88 -3.61
CA GLY A 205 -13.33 -18.79 -4.28
C GLY A 205 -14.70 -18.87 -3.61
N ASP A 206 -14.74 -19.00 -2.28
CA ASP A 206 -16.00 -19.01 -1.51
C ASP A 206 -16.81 -17.73 -1.71
N PHE A 207 -16.13 -16.58 -1.79
CA PHE A 207 -16.78 -15.29 -2.04
C PHE A 207 -17.50 -15.23 -3.39
N THR A 208 -17.06 -16.02 -4.37
CA THR A 208 -17.65 -16.05 -5.72
C THR A 208 -18.84 -17.00 -5.89
N LYS A 209 -19.11 -17.88 -4.92
CA LYS A 209 -20.18 -18.87 -5.02
C LYS A 209 -21.55 -18.22 -4.79
N ASN A 210 -22.50 -18.44 -5.69
CA ASN A 210 -23.85 -17.87 -5.61
C ASN A 210 -24.58 -18.24 -4.31
N GLU A 211 -24.39 -19.46 -3.80
CA GLU A 211 -24.97 -19.92 -2.52
C GLU A 211 -24.53 -19.09 -1.31
N ASN A 212 -23.40 -18.38 -1.41
CA ASN A 212 -22.86 -17.53 -0.37
C ASN A 212 -23.31 -16.06 -0.50
N LYS A 213 -24.03 -15.68 -1.57
CA LYS A 213 -24.41 -14.29 -1.84
C LYS A 213 -25.17 -13.67 -0.67
N GLU A 214 -26.26 -14.27 -0.22
CA GLU A 214 -27.11 -13.73 0.86
C GLU A 214 -26.34 -13.56 2.18
N LYS A 215 -25.46 -14.51 2.50
CA LYS A 215 -24.56 -14.43 3.64
C LYS A 215 -23.64 -13.21 3.55
N ILE A 216 -23.02 -12.98 2.39
CA ILE A 216 -22.11 -11.85 2.16
C ILE A 216 -22.84 -10.50 2.21
N LEU A 217 -24.08 -10.43 1.71
CA LEU A 217 -24.90 -9.22 1.74
C LEU A 217 -25.28 -8.78 3.16
N SER A 218 -25.21 -9.66 4.16
CA SER A 218 -25.34 -9.27 5.58
C SER A 218 -24.15 -8.44 6.11
N ILE A 219 -23.02 -8.44 5.40
CA ILE A 219 -21.79 -7.74 5.80
C ILE A 219 -21.52 -6.49 4.96
N MET A 220 -21.89 -6.51 3.68
CA MET A 220 -21.63 -5.42 2.74
C MET A 220 -22.80 -5.17 1.79
N SER A 221 -22.83 -4.00 1.16
CA SER A 221 -23.87 -3.68 0.17
C SER A 221 -23.75 -4.53 -1.09
N GLU A 222 -24.86 -4.72 -1.79
CA GLU A 222 -24.89 -5.42 -3.08
C GLU A 222 -23.97 -4.77 -4.11
N GLN A 223 -23.88 -3.43 -4.12
CA GLN A 223 -22.97 -2.71 -4.99
C GLN A 223 -21.49 -3.07 -4.73
N SER A 224 -21.08 -3.16 -3.46
CA SER A 224 -19.72 -3.58 -3.11
C SER A 224 -19.47 -5.03 -3.48
N TYR A 225 -20.42 -5.93 -3.18
CA TYR A 225 -20.32 -7.34 -3.56
C TYR A 225 -20.12 -7.52 -5.07
N LEU A 226 -20.99 -6.91 -5.90
CA LEU A 226 -20.90 -6.98 -7.36
C LEU A 226 -19.61 -6.37 -7.90
N SER A 227 -19.12 -5.28 -7.29
CA SER A 227 -17.83 -4.69 -7.63
C SER A 227 -16.68 -5.67 -7.40
N TYR A 228 -16.63 -6.33 -6.24
CA TYR A 228 -15.60 -7.33 -5.96
C TYR A 228 -15.70 -8.54 -6.88
N ILE A 229 -16.91 -9.06 -7.15
CA ILE A 229 -17.10 -10.15 -8.11
C ILE A 229 -16.56 -9.76 -9.49
N ASN A 230 -16.90 -8.56 -9.99
CA ASN A 230 -16.37 -8.09 -11.27
C ASN A 230 -14.85 -7.97 -11.25
N HIS A 231 -14.26 -7.47 -10.17
CA HIS A 231 -12.82 -7.36 -10.01
C HIS A 231 -12.12 -8.73 -10.03
N ILE A 232 -12.58 -9.66 -9.20
CA ILE A 232 -12.05 -11.03 -9.07
C ILE A 232 -12.14 -11.77 -10.40
N MET A 233 -13.25 -11.61 -11.14
CA MET A 233 -13.47 -12.25 -12.44
C MET A 233 -12.77 -11.55 -13.61
N GLY A 234 -11.91 -10.56 -13.35
CA GLY A 234 -11.15 -9.85 -14.39
C GLY A 234 -12.00 -8.95 -15.28
N ARG A 235 -13.08 -8.39 -14.74
CA ARG A 235 -14.00 -7.43 -15.39
C ARG A 235 -13.85 -6.02 -14.80
N SER A 236 -12.77 -5.77 -14.05
CA SER A 236 -12.36 -4.44 -13.58
C SER A 236 -11.71 -3.62 -14.70
N SER A 237 -11.50 -2.33 -14.41
CA SER A 237 -10.81 -1.41 -15.32
C SER A 237 -9.41 -1.92 -15.71
N ASP A 238 -9.08 -1.73 -16.98
CA ASP A 238 -7.76 -1.85 -17.58
C ASP A 238 -7.17 -0.48 -17.99
N VAL A 239 -7.88 0.61 -17.66
CA VAL A 239 -7.46 1.97 -17.94
C VAL A 239 -6.51 2.45 -16.85
N ILE A 240 -5.29 2.81 -17.26
CA ILE A 240 -4.31 3.51 -16.42
C ILE A 240 -4.42 5.00 -16.76
N ASP A 241 -4.92 5.78 -15.80
CA ASP A 241 -4.96 7.24 -15.89
C ASP A 241 -3.82 7.84 -15.05
N PRO A 242 -2.73 8.33 -15.67
CA PRO A 242 -1.62 8.95 -14.95
C PRO A 242 -2.03 10.16 -14.10
N LYS A 243 -3.19 10.77 -14.37
CA LYS A 243 -3.68 11.98 -13.69
C LYS A 243 -4.70 11.68 -12.60
N LEU A 244 -5.05 10.43 -12.35
CA LEU A 244 -6.13 10.04 -11.41
C LEU A 244 -5.96 10.68 -10.03
N TYR A 245 -4.72 10.85 -9.57
CA TYR A 245 -4.38 11.44 -8.27
C TYR A 245 -3.52 12.71 -8.39
N ALA A 246 -3.46 13.33 -9.58
CA ALA A 246 -2.64 14.54 -9.79
C ALA A 246 -3.11 15.73 -8.94
N ILE A 247 -4.41 15.80 -8.64
CA ILE A 247 -4.99 16.83 -7.77
C ILE A 247 -5.41 16.17 -6.47
N ALA A 248 -4.79 16.58 -5.36
CA ALA A 248 -5.16 16.13 -4.03
C ALA A 248 -6.59 16.58 -3.70
N LYS A 249 -7.44 15.65 -3.25
CA LYS A 249 -8.83 15.95 -2.85
C LYS A 249 -8.93 16.53 -1.43
N SER A 250 -7.88 16.37 -0.63
CA SER A 250 -7.76 16.87 0.73
C SER A 250 -6.29 16.98 1.11
N ILE A 251 -5.95 17.97 1.91
CA ILE A 251 -4.66 18.09 2.61
C ILE A 251 -4.98 18.12 4.10
N SER A 252 -4.28 17.29 4.88
CA SER A 252 -4.44 17.23 6.33
C SER A 252 -3.10 17.00 7.02
N ASN A 253 -3.02 17.47 8.25
CA ASN A 253 -1.92 17.19 9.17
C ASN A 253 -2.51 16.81 10.54
N GLU A 254 -2.00 15.73 11.13
CA GLU A 254 -2.46 15.26 12.43
C GLU A 254 -1.26 14.85 13.29
N THR A 255 -1.37 15.08 14.60
CA THR A 255 -0.36 14.66 15.57
C THR A 255 -1.00 13.89 16.72
N THR A 256 -0.25 12.94 17.28
CA THR A 256 -0.62 12.24 18.50
C THR A 256 0.27 12.73 19.63
N LEU A 257 -0.34 13.31 20.65
CA LEU A 257 0.39 13.84 21.80
C LEU A 257 0.96 12.72 22.67
N ASN A 258 2.10 12.98 23.31
CA ASN A 258 2.78 12.03 24.21
C ASN A 258 1.95 11.75 25.48
N TYR A 259 1.15 12.71 25.92
CA TYR A 259 0.20 12.62 27.02
C TYR A 259 -1.15 13.16 26.58
N ASN A 260 -2.22 12.74 27.24
CA ASN A 260 -3.54 13.32 27.00
C ASN A 260 -3.53 14.78 27.44
N MET A 261 -4.17 15.65 26.65
CA MET A 261 -4.27 17.08 26.90
C MET A 261 -5.73 17.45 27.03
N ASP A 262 -6.06 18.19 28.08
CA ASP A 262 -7.40 18.71 28.38
C ASP A 262 -7.41 20.24 28.55
N VAL A 263 -6.25 20.90 28.42
CA VAL A 263 -6.10 22.35 28.50
C VAL A 263 -6.47 23.00 27.15
N PRO A 264 -7.59 23.75 27.05
CA PRO A 264 -8.08 24.26 25.78
C PRO A 264 -7.08 25.15 25.03
N ASP A 265 -6.38 26.05 25.72
CA ASP A 265 -5.41 26.96 25.09
C ASP A 265 -4.22 26.21 24.49
N ALA A 266 -3.75 25.15 25.17
CA ALA A 266 -2.68 24.31 24.66
C ALA A 266 -3.11 23.52 23.42
N ILE A 267 -4.34 22.99 23.42
CA ILE A 267 -4.94 22.30 22.28
C ILE A 267 -5.08 23.25 21.09
N LEU A 268 -5.61 24.46 21.33
CA LEU A 268 -5.79 25.48 20.29
C LEU A 268 -4.46 25.86 19.66
N LYS A 269 -3.40 26.04 20.46
CA LYS A 269 -2.06 26.30 19.95
C LYS A 269 -1.58 25.21 18.99
N ILE A 270 -1.75 23.94 19.36
CA ILE A 270 -1.39 22.80 18.52
C ILE A 270 -2.21 22.79 17.21
N ILE A 271 -3.50 23.08 17.29
CA ILE A 271 -4.37 23.15 16.11
C ILE A 271 -3.89 24.25 15.15
N ILE A 272 -3.54 25.42 15.67
CA ILE A 272 -3.01 26.55 14.87
C ILE A 272 -1.72 26.13 14.16
N GLU A 273 -0.77 25.53 14.88
CA GLU A 273 0.48 25.04 14.29
C GLU A 273 0.22 24.03 13.15
N LEU A 274 -0.68 23.05 13.36
CA LEU A 274 -1.05 22.09 12.32
C LEU A 274 -1.75 22.73 11.11
N LEU A 275 -2.58 23.76 11.36
CA LEU A 275 -3.27 24.51 10.33
C LEU A 275 -2.29 25.32 9.49
N GLU A 276 -1.29 25.95 10.10
CA GLU A 276 -0.21 26.67 9.41
C GLU A 276 0.51 25.74 8.43
N TYR A 277 0.97 24.57 8.88
CA TYR A 277 1.60 23.57 7.98
C TYR A 277 0.67 23.14 6.84
N THR A 278 -0.61 22.94 7.13
CA THR A 278 -1.59 22.51 6.10
C THR A 278 -1.84 23.63 5.09
N HIS A 279 -1.89 24.87 5.55
CA HIS A 279 -2.06 26.07 4.74
C HIS A 279 -0.84 26.35 3.86
N GLU A 280 0.38 26.28 4.41
CA GLU A 280 1.62 26.41 3.63
C GLU A 280 1.68 25.42 2.49
N ARG A 281 1.29 24.16 2.76
CA ARG A 281 1.23 23.13 1.72
C ARG A 281 0.14 23.41 0.69
N LEU A 282 -1.05 23.86 1.11
CA LEU A 282 -2.13 24.25 0.21
C LEU A 282 -1.68 25.36 -0.77
N VAL A 283 -0.99 26.38 -0.26
CA VAL A 283 -0.45 27.49 -1.06
C VAL A 283 0.66 27.01 -1.99
N SER A 284 1.60 26.20 -1.48
CA SER A 284 2.70 25.64 -2.28
C SER A 284 2.21 24.74 -3.41
N ASP A 285 1.10 24.03 -3.21
CA ASP A 285 0.48 23.18 -4.23
C ASP A 285 -0.44 23.97 -5.18
N GLU A 286 -0.55 25.30 -5.00
CA GLU A 286 -1.43 26.21 -5.78
C GLU A 286 -2.91 25.80 -5.75
N LEU A 287 -3.37 25.28 -4.61
CA LEU A 287 -4.74 24.77 -4.43
C LEU A 287 -5.62 25.72 -3.61
N VAL A 288 -6.93 25.53 -3.71
CA VAL A 288 -7.94 26.17 -2.85
C VAL A 288 -8.79 25.11 -2.16
N ALA A 289 -9.20 25.37 -0.92
CA ALA A 289 -10.04 24.46 -0.14
C ALA A 289 -11.47 25.00 -0.01
N LYS A 290 -12.47 24.12 -0.19
CA LYS A 290 -13.89 24.44 0.04
C LYS A 290 -14.30 24.30 1.50
N THR A 291 -13.62 23.44 2.26
CA THR A 291 -14.00 23.06 3.62
C THR A 291 -12.73 22.89 4.45
N VAL A 292 -12.79 23.39 5.69
CA VAL A 292 -11.78 23.16 6.72
C VAL A 292 -12.41 22.28 7.77
N GLY A 293 -11.72 21.22 8.18
CA GLY A 293 -12.21 20.31 9.20
C GLY A 293 -11.20 20.08 10.31
N ILE A 294 -11.70 19.83 11.51
CA ILE A 294 -10.91 19.53 12.71
C ILE A 294 -11.25 18.11 13.18
N LYS A 295 -10.20 17.35 13.49
CA LYS A 295 -10.31 15.99 14.04
C LYS A 295 -9.68 15.96 15.43
N LEU A 296 -10.47 15.56 16.42
CA LEU A 296 -10.02 15.29 17.78
C LEU A 296 -10.19 13.80 18.06
N ARG A 297 -9.19 13.19 18.71
CA ARG A 297 -9.25 11.82 19.19
C ARG A 297 -8.98 11.79 20.69
N ASP A 298 -9.86 11.15 21.44
CA ASP A 298 -9.75 11.06 22.89
C ASP A 298 -8.90 9.86 23.35
N ALA A 299 -8.79 9.68 24.67
CA ALA A 299 -8.05 8.58 25.29
C ALA A 299 -8.68 7.19 25.05
N ASN A 300 -9.99 7.15 24.74
CA ASN A 300 -10.75 5.94 24.44
C ASN A 300 -10.68 5.58 22.94
N PHE A 301 -9.87 6.30 22.16
CA PHE A 301 -9.75 6.19 20.70
C PHE A 301 -11.03 6.56 19.93
N GLU A 302 -11.99 7.23 20.58
CA GLU A 302 -13.14 7.83 19.91
C GLU A 302 -12.71 9.10 19.17
N SER A 303 -13.26 9.33 17.98
CA SER A 303 -12.85 10.45 17.11
C SER A 303 -14.05 11.31 16.74
N ILE A 304 -13.91 12.62 16.94
CA ILE A 304 -14.87 13.62 16.52
C ILE A 304 -14.27 14.36 15.33
N ASN A 305 -15.02 14.42 14.21
CA ASN A 305 -14.68 15.24 13.05
C ASN A 305 -15.73 16.36 12.91
N ARG A 306 -15.28 17.59 12.71
CA ARG A 306 -16.12 18.78 12.49
C ARG A 306 -15.62 19.55 11.30
#